data_AF-A0A5N5TIQ5-F1
#
_entry.id   AF-A0A5N5TIQ5-F1
#
_cell.length_a   1.000
_cell.length_b   1.000
_cell.length_c   1.000
_cell.angle_alpha   90.00
_cell.angle_beta   90.00
_cell.angle_gamma   90.00
#
_symmetry.space_group_name_H-M   'P 1'
#
loop_
_entity.id
_entity.type
_entity.pdbx_description
1 polymer ?
#
loop_
_entity_poly.entity_id
_entity_poly.type
_entity_poly.pdbx_seq_one_letter_code
_entity_poly.pdbx_strand_id
1 'polypeptide(L)'
;MKNLKKFIDPESEKFESWIKYIFGTFIENKVSSMDVVDPSADPSKPTKAEVANLVESCCQFFIIVLSKSPDLISREHKNLLGESLVESLLNLFEVENGSCNSLQICLAEIHLTLLDHCGKILVDNPTYTSYLSQLLGTLRSSVIQTKSSSQVMILAAILKAVSSLSSNTVAVQELSLGLVKSSVQLVEQHCALASSLTEDGELLRYPNFEFSSSGCLAIACNLLYRCLETLSEDKILTILGSSHLVYALLQAAMKHTETGNTLVVREILHLLSLIARRTSFITSDLTTHNLAVTVSLVLESHKQVDLSVLRDLLWCTTYCLKKEGASGLEGAVSLAAVHLSPITSALASPHTHADLALAAASLVATLVPYHQLWRVLHQDCFEQLISAAASCIHRSTKMLHLKETLEREVCGDKKQKESTIGEKCIPNSTSLSQETITLINKLLQILSACLETVRYLSPDVTELLCCPSSDKCFSFDFIQPSIRRQSGDQIVLPNLATLADVLDLFNTFIPKDGRYSSPLRNTSSSFAKVDLPLLTHCVEQSLLLFITYSALLIVSPSVQAREARDVRTFLADETSSFFNHWIGRRTVAVSSSPLPPLSPKLPMSDLPYFILCRQVISSLCNPNKS
;
A
#
# COMPACT_ATOMS: atom_id res chain seq x y z
N MET A 1 21.40 13.36 35.58
CA MET A 1 21.43 11.93 35.20
C MET A 1 22.00 10.99 36.26
N LYS A 2 23.21 11.21 36.83
CA LYS A 2 23.77 10.31 37.88
C LYS A 2 22.90 10.16 39.15
N ASN A 3 22.12 11.20 39.51
CA ASN A 3 21.20 11.15 40.66
C ASN A 3 19.83 10.50 40.33
N LEU A 4 19.39 10.52 39.06
CA LEU A 4 18.15 9.83 38.64
C LEU A 4 18.34 8.30 38.68
N LYS A 5 19.51 7.81 38.28
CA LYS A 5 19.90 6.39 38.38
C LYS A 5 19.90 5.82 39.81
N LYS A 6 20.04 6.67 40.84
CA LYS A 6 19.96 6.26 42.25
C LYS A 6 18.53 6.26 42.81
N PHE A 7 17.62 7.00 42.17
CA PHE A 7 16.20 7.05 42.53
C PHE A 7 15.38 5.99 41.79
N ILE A 8 15.74 5.72 40.54
CA ILE A 8 15.23 4.64 39.71
C ILE A 8 16.22 3.48 39.84
N ASP A 9 16.24 2.84 41.01
CA ASP A 9 16.91 1.56 41.17
C ASP A 9 15.94 0.46 40.71
N PRO A 10 16.17 -0.19 39.56
CA PRO A 10 15.21 -1.13 38.97
C PRO A 10 15.04 -2.44 39.74
N GLU A 11 15.79 -2.67 40.82
CA GLU A 11 15.62 -3.82 41.74
C GLU A 11 14.91 -3.43 43.05
N SER A 12 14.49 -2.18 43.20
CA SER A 12 13.88 -1.67 44.42
C SER A 12 12.37 -1.93 44.44
N GLU A 13 11.88 -2.66 45.45
CA GLU A 13 10.45 -2.76 45.81
C GLU A 13 9.76 -1.38 45.89
N LYS A 14 10.53 -0.30 46.08
CA LYS A 14 10.01 1.08 46.13
C LYS A 14 9.62 1.62 44.77
N PHE A 15 10.22 1.17 43.66
CA PHE A 15 9.84 1.61 42.32
C PHE A 15 8.53 0.95 41.88
N GLU A 16 8.38 -0.36 42.14
CA GLU A 16 7.11 -1.07 41.95
C GLU A 16 6.01 -0.49 42.85
N SER A 17 6.33 -0.22 44.12
CA SER A 17 5.42 0.47 45.04
C SER A 17 5.10 1.89 44.56
N TRP A 18 6.03 2.61 43.94
CA TRP A 18 5.78 3.94 43.36
C TRP A 18 4.89 3.90 42.13
N ILE A 19 5.10 2.95 41.22
CA ILE A 19 4.24 2.76 40.05
C ILE A 19 2.84 2.37 40.51
N LYS A 20 2.71 1.38 41.41
CA LYS A 20 1.42 1.00 41.99
C LYS A 20 0.78 2.12 42.81
N TYR A 21 1.57 2.94 43.50
CA TYR A 21 1.05 4.08 44.27
C TYR A 21 0.60 5.25 43.39
N ILE A 22 1.34 5.58 42.34
CA ILE A 22 1.03 6.70 41.43
C ILE A 22 -0.03 6.32 40.39
N PHE A 23 -0.05 5.07 39.91
CA PHE A 23 -1.04 4.63 38.91
C PHE A 23 -2.20 3.87 39.54
N GLY A 24 -1.98 2.97 40.49
CA GLY A 24 -3.07 2.30 41.21
C GLY A 24 -3.68 3.22 42.26
N THR A 25 -2.93 3.57 43.31
CA THR A 25 -3.49 4.26 44.48
C THR A 25 -3.89 5.71 44.22
N PHE A 26 -3.16 6.46 43.38
CA PHE A 26 -3.42 7.88 43.15
C PHE A 26 -4.49 8.12 42.07
N ILE A 27 -4.65 7.23 41.07
CA ILE A 27 -5.74 7.32 40.09
C ILE A 27 -7.02 6.73 40.67
N GLU A 28 -6.97 5.53 41.26
CA GLU A 28 -8.18 4.88 41.82
C GLU A 28 -8.78 5.65 43.01
N ASN A 29 -7.97 6.16 43.95
CA ASN A 29 -8.50 6.84 45.15
C ASN A 29 -8.87 8.32 44.95
N LYS A 30 -8.45 8.97 43.85
CA LYS A 30 -8.80 10.39 43.58
C LYS A 30 -9.90 10.56 42.55
N VAL A 31 -10.06 9.60 41.63
CA VAL A 31 -11.18 9.60 40.67
C VAL A 31 -12.48 9.19 41.37
N SER A 32 -12.43 8.26 42.33
CA SER A 32 -13.55 7.94 43.23
C SER A 32 -13.84 9.04 44.27
N SER A 33 -12.88 9.94 44.55
CA SER A 33 -13.05 11.09 45.46
C SER A 33 -13.34 12.41 44.74
N MET A 34 -13.71 12.38 43.46
CA MET A 34 -14.05 13.59 42.68
C MET A 34 -15.42 14.21 43.02
N ASP A 35 -16.11 13.66 44.02
CA ASP A 35 -17.00 14.41 44.92
C ASP A 35 -16.20 15.43 45.75
N VAL A 36 -15.66 16.43 45.06
CA VAL A 36 -15.08 17.60 45.71
C VAL A 36 -16.23 18.41 46.26
N VAL A 37 -16.39 18.31 47.57
CA VAL A 37 -17.15 19.24 48.41
C VAL A 37 -16.89 20.67 47.96
N ASP A 38 -17.97 21.43 47.82
CA ASP A 38 -18.01 22.86 47.48
C ASP A 38 -16.83 23.61 48.14
N PRO A 39 -16.02 24.40 47.38
CA PRO A 39 -14.83 25.10 47.90
C PRO A 39 -15.09 26.05 49.08
N SER A 40 -16.36 26.25 49.45
CA SER A 40 -16.80 26.94 50.66
C SER A 40 -16.66 26.12 51.96
N ALA A 41 -16.36 24.82 51.92
CA ALA A 41 -16.42 23.97 53.11
C ALA A 41 -15.06 23.56 53.73
N ASP A 42 -13.96 23.52 52.97
CA ASP A 42 -12.62 23.22 53.53
C ASP A 42 -11.47 23.66 52.58
N PRO A 43 -10.76 24.77 52.86
CA PRO A 43 -9.65 25.26 52.05
C PRO A 43 -8.35 24.43 52.16
N SER A 44 -8.32 23.38 52.99
CA SER A 44 -7.16 22.47 53.13
C SER A 44 -7.12 21.35 52.09
N LYS A 45 -8.20 21.15 51.33
CA LYS A 45 -8.30 20.12 50.29
C LYS A 45 -7.91 20.67 48.92
N PRO A 46 -7.09 19.95 48.14
CA PRO A 46 -6.67 20.41 46.82
C PRO A 46 -7.88 20.49 45.88
N THR A 47 -7.95 21.59 45.15
CA THR A 47 -9.02 21.85 44.17
C THR A 47 -8.94 20.87 42.99
N LYS A 48 -10.05 20.68 42.25
CA LYS A 48 -10.06 19.85 41.02
C LYS A 48 -8.97 20.27 40.02
N ALA A 49 -8.68 21.57 39.93
CA ALA A 49 -7.65 22.12 39.05
C ALA A 49 -6.22 21.78 39.52
N GLU A 50 -5.95 21.84 40.82
CA GLU A 50 -4.63 21.48 41.38
C GLU A 50 -4.34 19.98 41.25
N VAL A 51 -5.34 19.13 41.45
CA VAL A 51 -5.20 17.68 41.23
C VAL A 51 -4.98 17.37 39.75
N ALA A 52 -5.71 18.02 38.83
CA ALA A 52 -5.52 17.84 37.39
C ALA A 52 -4.12 18.28 36.93
N ASN A 53 -3.61 19.42 37.40
CA ASN A 53 -2.27 19.90 37.09
C ASN A 53 -1.17 18.96 37.63
N LEU A 54 -1.38 18.37 38.80
CA LEU A 54 -0.44 17.41 39.38
C LEU A 54 -0.40 16.11 38.56
N VAL A 55 -1.57 15.60 38.15
CA VAL A 55 -1.69 14.45 37.25
C VAL A 55 -0.94 14.74 35.94
N GLU A 56 -1.21 15.87 35.29
CA GLU A 56 -0.56 16.25 34.03
C GLU A 56 0.97 16.35 34.18
N SER A 57 1.44 16.95 35.27
CA SER A 57 2.87 17.07 35.57
C SER A 57 3.54 15.71 35.80
N CYS A 58 2.86 14.79 36.49
CA CYS A 58 3.32 13.41 36.67
C CYS A 58 3.37 12.67 35.33
N CYS A 59 2.36 12.83 34.48
CA CYS A 59 2.31 12.21 33.16
C CYS A 59 3.45 12.70 32.26
N GLN A 60 3.70 14.00 32.21
CA GLN A 60 4.84 14.58 31.47
C GLN A 60 6.18 14.07 31.99
N PHE A 61 6.34 13.93 33.31
CA PHE A 61 7.54 13.33 33.89
C PHE A 61 7.76 11.90 33.37
N PHE A 62 6.72 11.05 33.37
CA PHE A 62 6.84 9.68 32.86
C PHE A 62 7.18 9.64 31.37
N ILE A 63 6.54 10.49 30.55
CA ILE A 63 6.85 10.61 29.12
C ILE A 63 8.34 10.96 28.94
N ILE A 64 8.85 11.95 29.67
CA ILE A 64 10.27 12.34 29.60
C ILE A 64 11.20 11.19 30.02
N VAL A 65 10.87 10.48 31.11
CA VAL A 65 11.68 9.34 31.58
C VAL A 65 11.70 8.22 30.56
N LEU A 66 10.54 7.84 30.02
CA LEU A 66 10.40 6.80 28.99
C LEU A 66 11.13 7.17 27.71
N SER A 67 11.01 8.43 27.25
CA SER A 67 11.64 8.90 26.01
C SER A 67 13.15 9.09 26.12
N LYS A 68 13.67 9.55 27.27
CA LYS A 68 15.09 9.89 27.42
C LYS A 68 15.94 8.76 27.97
N SER A 69 15.35 7.76 28.62
CA SER A 69 16.11 6.70 29.27
C SER A 69 15.32 5.39 29.39
N PRO A 70 14.87 4.79 28.26
CA PRO A 70 14.07 3.57 28.27
C PRO A 70 14.81 2.36 28.86
N ASP A 71 16.15 2.37 28.85
CA ASP A 71 17.00 1.30 29.41
C ASP A 71 17.07 1.31 30.94
N LEU A 72 16.58 2.37 31.60
CA LEU A 72 16.53 2.43 33.07
C LEU A 72 15.41 1.58 33.67
N ILE A 73 14.44 1.16 32.86
CA ILE A 73 13.29 0.37 33.30
C ILE A 73 13.52 -1.08 32.85
N SER A 74 13.49 -2.01 33.80
CA SER A 74 13.63 -3.44 33.52
C SER A 74 12.48 -3.96 32.66
N ARG A 75 12.67 -5.12 32.03
CA ARG A 75 11.64 -5.74 31.19
C ARG A 75 10.35 -6.04 31.98
N GLU A 76 10.49 -6.52 33.21
CA GLU A 76 9.37 -6.85 34.09
C GLU A 76 8.58 -5.59 34.48
N HIS A 77 9.28 -4.50 34.82
CA HIS A 77 8.64 -3.22 35.11
C HIS A 77 7.93 -2.61 33.91
N LYS A 78 8.44 -2.81 32.69
CA LYS A 78 7.77 -2.40 31.45
C LYS A 78 6.45 -3.15 31.26
N ASN A 79 6.44 -4.45 31.49
CA ASN A 79 5.23 -5.28 31.41
C ASN A 79 4.18 -4.85 32.44
N LEU A 80 4.60 -4.71 33.70
CA LEU A 80 3.72 -4.28 34.78
C LEU A 80 3.13 -2.88 34.51
N LEU A 81 3.96 -1.96 34.02
CA LEU A 81 3.52 -0.60 33.66
C LEU A 81 2.51 -0.64 32.51
N GLY A 82 2.75 -1.46 31.48
CA GLY A 82 1.81 -1.62 30.37
C GLY A 82 0.46 -2.17 30.82
N GLU A 83 0.44 -3.21 31.65
CA GLU A 83 -0.79 -3.75 32.24
C GLU A 83 -1.52 -2.71 33.10
N SER A 84 -0.80 -2.07 34.03
CA SER A 84 -1.37 -1.09 34.96
C SER A 84 -1.98 0.12 34.24
N LEU A 85 -1.38 0.57 33.13
CA LEU A 85 -1.90 1.68 32.32
C LEU A 85 -3.23 1.32 31.64
N VAL A 86 -3.32 0.13 31.05
CA VAL A 86 -4.54 -0.31 30.36
C VAL A 86 -5.65 -0.62 31.37
N GLU A 87 -5.31 -1.24 32.50
CA GLU A 87 -6.25 -1.45 33.62
C GLU A 87 -6.75 -0.13 34.20
N SER A 88 -5.87 0.86 34.41
CA SER A 88 -6.27 2.20 34.85
C SER A 88 -7.22 2.86 33.84
N LEU A 89 -6.94 2.75 32.54
CA LEU A 89 -7.83 3.27 31.49
C LEU A 89 -9.20 2.59 31.53
N LEU A 90 -9.26 1.27 31.75
CA LEU A 90 -10.51 0.52 31.91
C LEU A 90 -11.31 1.02 33.12
N ASN A 91 -10.66 1.17 34.28
CA ASN A 91 -11.30 1.65 35.50
C ASN A 91 -11.87 3.07 35.32
N LEU A 92 -11.24 3.93 34.50
CA LEU A 92 -11.76 5.26 34.19
C LEU A 92 -13.03 5.26 33.33
N PHE A 93 -13.33 4.17 32.62
CA PHE A 93 -14.64 4.02 31.96
C PHE A 93 -15.74 3.59 32.95
N GLU A 94 -15.38 2.92 34.05
CA GLU A 94 -16.33 2.47 35.08
C GLU A 94 -16.68 3.59 36.07
N VAL A 95 -15.76 4.53 36.34
CA VAL A 95 -16.00 5.65 37.24
C VAL A 95 -16.57 6.87 36.50
N GLU A 96 -17.88 7.07 36.64
CA GLU A 96 -18.67 8.28 36.31
C GLU A 96 -18.47 8.95 34.93
N ASN A 97 -19.35 8.59 33.98
CA ASN A 97 -19.86 9.44 32.88
C ASN A 97 -18.85 10.44 32.26
N GLY A 98 -17.71 9.97 31.76
CA GLY A 98 -16.85 10.73 30.84
C GLY A 98 -16.22 12.03 31.38
N SER A 99 -16.19 12.22 32.71
CA SER A 99 -15.76 13.49 33.33
C SER A 99 -14.24 13.71 33.39
N CYS A 100 -13.43 12.66 33.16
CA CYS A 100 -11.96 12.68 33.27
C CYS A 100 -11.22 12.61 31.91
N ASN A 101 -11.69 13.34 30.89
CA ASN A 101 -11.09 13.37 29.55
C ASN A 101 -9.58 13.67 29.54
N SER A 102 -9.11 14.62 30.36
CA SER A 102 -7.69 14.96 30.42
C SER A 102 -6.83 13.80 30.92
N LEU A 103 -7.30 13.07 31.93
CA LEU A 103 -6.59 11.92 32.47
C LEU A 103 -6.56 10.74 31.49
N GLN A 104 -7.67 10.48 30.79
CA GLN A 104 -7.72 9.47 29.71
C GLN A 104 -6.70 9.76 28.61
N ILE A 105 -6.63 11.03 28.16
CA ILE A 105 -5.63 11.49 27.18
C ILE A 105 -4.22 11.25 27.70
N CYS A 106 -3.92 11.72 28.91
CA CYS A 106 -2.58 11.58 29.50
C CYS A 106 -2.15 10.11 29.64
N LEU A 107 -3.04 9.23 30.09
CA LEU A 107 -2.73 7.79 30.21
C LEU A 107 -2.51 7.13 28.85
N ALA A 108 -3.34 7.47 27.85
CA ALA A 108 -3.16 6.99 26.48
C ALA A 108 -1.84 7.51 25.86
N GLU A 109 -1.41 8.72 26.21
CA GLU A 109 -0.16 9.33 25.75
C GLU A 109 1.09 8.69 26.39
N ILE A 110 1.03 8.37 27.69
CA ILE A 110 2.04 7.54 28.35
C ILE A 110 2.10 6.16 27.69
N HIS A 111 0.95 5.56 27.42
CA HIS A 111 0.85 4.24 26.80
C HIS A 111 1.44 4.23 25.37
N LEU A 112 1.15 5.25 24.56
CA LEU A 112 1.78 5.48 23.26
C LEU A 112 3.32 5.58 23.37
N THR A 113 3.80 6.40 24.30
CA THR A 113 5.23 6.58 24.54
C THR A 113 5.90 5.28 24.99
N LEU A 114 5.22 4.49 25.82
CA LEU A 114 5.71 3.18 26.25
C LEU A 114 5.82 2.21 25.06
N LEU A 115 4.81 2.20 24.18
CA LEU A 115 4.78 1.38 22.97
C LEU A 115 5.88 1.75 21.95
N ASP A 116 6.24 3.02 21.84
CA ASP A 116 7.36 3.48 20.99
C ASP A 116 8.70 2.85 21.38
N HIS A 117 8.89 2.56 22.66
CA HIS A 117 10.15 2.01 23.18
C HIS A 117 10.09 0.51 23.48
N CYS A 118 8.91 -0.02 23.81
CA CYS A 118 8.75 -1.36 24.40
C CYS A 118 7.65 -2.19 23.74
N GLY A 119 7.10 -1.79 22.59
CA GLY A 119 5.93 -2.43 21.97
C GLY A 119 6.04 -3.95 21.82
N LYS A 120 7.19 -4.45 21.33
CA LYS A 120 7.43 -5.90 21.20
C LYS A 120 7.33 -6.66 22.53
N ILE A 121 7.92 -6.09 23.59
CA ILE A 121 7.93 -6.71 24.92
C ILE A 121 6.51 -6.81 25.47
N LEU A 122 5.70 -5.76 25.27
CA LEU A 122 4.33 -5.70 25.76
C LEU A 122 3.39 -6.64 25.02
N VAL A 123 3.44 -6.69 23.69
CA VAL A 123 2.51 -7.52 22.92
C VAL A 123 2.82 -9.01 23.03
N ASP A 124 4.06 -9.39 23.37
CA ASP A 124 4.40 -10.78 23.71
C ASP A 124 3.73 -11.24 25.03
N ASN A 125 3.16 -10.32 25.82
CA ASN A 125 2.45 -10.63 27.06
C ASN A 125 0.93 -10.85 26.82
N PRO A 126 0.40 -12.06 27.07
CA PRO A 126 -1.01 -12.39 26.83
C PRO A 126 -1.99 -11.63 27.74
N THR A 127 -1.59 -11.26 28.96
CA THR A 127 -2.44 -10.49 29.87
C THR A 127 -2.68 -9.10 29.31
N TYR A 128 -1.62 -8.46 28.83
CA TYR A 128 -1.68 -7.16 28.19
C TYR A 128 -2.54 -7.17 26.91
N THR A 129 -2.42 -8.20 26.05
CA THR A 129 -3.26 -8.29 24.84
C THR A 129 -4.74 -8.51 25.16
N SER A 130 -5.06 -9.24 26.24
CA SER A 130 -6.42 -9.38 26.76
C SER A 130 -6.97 -8.03 27.22
N TYR A 131 -6.20 -7.26 28.01
CA TYR A 131 -6.62 -5.94 28.47
C TYR A 131 -6.82 -4.95 27.32
N LEU A 132 -5.99 -4.98 26.27
CA LEU A 132 -6.22 -4.15 25.07
C LEU A 132 -7.55 -4.49 24.38
N SER A 133 -7.89 -5.78 24.31
CA SER A 133 -9.14 -6.25 23.71
C SER A 133 -10.36 -5.78 24.52
N GLN A 134 -10.26 -5.84 25.85
CA GLN A 134 -11.27 -5.30 26.76
C GLN A 134 -11.39 -3.78 26.65
N LEU A 135 -10.27 -3.06 26.54
CA LEU A 135 -10.24 -1.60 26.40
C LEU A 135 -10.97 -1.16 25.13
N LEU A 136 -10.70 -1.81 23.99
CA LEU A 136 -11.40 -1.53 22.75
C LEU A 136 -12.91 -1.86 22.86
N GLY A 137 -13.26 -2.97 23.51
CA GLY A 137 -14.65 -3.34 23.75
C GLY A 137 -15.42 -2.33 24.61
N THR A 138 -14.75 -1.76 25.62
CA THR A 138 -15.28 -0.75 26.54
C THR A 138 -15.37 0.63 25.89
N LEU A 139 -14.38 0.99 25.07
CA LEU A 139 -14.42 2.19 24.24
C LEU A 139 -15.61 2.13 23.29
N ARG A 140 -15.82 0.99 22.63
CA ARG A 140 -16.97 0.72 21.73
C ARG A 140 -18.31 0.85 22.45
N SER A 141 -18.46 0.38 23.69
CA SER A 141 -19.72 0.57 24.43
C SER A 141 -19.94 2.02 24.87
N SER A 142 -18.87 2.81 24.95
CA SER A 142 -18.88 4.16 25.52
C SER A 142 -18.59 5.24 24.47
N VAL A 143 -18.69 4.94 23.17
CA VAL A 143 -18.32 5.86 22.06
C VAL A 143 -19.04 7.19 22.18
N ILE A 144 -20.35 7.17 22.43
CA ILE A 144 -21.17 8.39 22.51
C ILE A 144 -20.84 9.20 23.76
N GLN A 145 -20.35 8.58 24.84
CA GLN A 145 -20.06 9.26 26.11
C GLN A 145 -18.62 9.81 26.17
N THR A 146 -17.73 9.21 25.38
CA THR A 146 -16.31 9.54 25.39
C THR A 146 -16.03 10.69 24.42
N LYS A 147 -15.28 11.70 24.82
CA LYS A 147 -14.89 12.78 23.90
C LYS A 147 -13.96 12.26 22.79
N SER A 148 -14.10 12.80 21.59
CA SER A 148 -13.31 12.42 20.41
C SER A 148 -11.79 12.50 20.65
N SER A 149 -11.30 13.48 21.42
CA SER A 149 -9.88 13.61 21.80
C SER A 149 -9.34 12.39 22.55
N SER A 150 -10.09 11.87 23.53
CA SER A 150 -9.71 10.63 24.24
C SER A 150 -9.76 9.43 23.33
N GLN A 151 -10.81 9.31 22.52
CA GLN A 151 -10.96 8.18 21.59
C GLN A 151 -9.77 8.11 20.62
N VAL A 152 -9.38 9.24 20.02
CA VAL A 152 -8.23 9.33 19.11
C VAL A 152 -6.96 8.81 19.76
N MET A 153 -6.66 9.25 20.99
CA MET A 153 -5.44 8.86 21.70
C MET A 153 -5.45 7.38 22.09
N ILE A 154 -6.57 6.89 22.61
CA ILE A 154 -6.74 5.47 22.96
C ILE A 154 -6.62 4.59 21.71
N LEU A 155 -7.28 4.95 20.62
CA LEU A 155 -7.20 4.20 19.36
C LEU A 155 -5.80 4.26 18.74
N ALA A 156 -5.12 5.40 18.82
CA ALA A 156 -3.75 5.52 18.37
C ALA A 156 -2.81 4.60 19.16
N ALA A 157 -3.01 4.50 20.49
CA ALA A 157 -2.23 3.59 21.34
C ALA A 157 -2.46 2.12 20.95
N ILE A 158 -3.72 1.71 20.76
CA ILE A 158 -4.06 0.36 20.33
C ILE A 158 -3.50 0.07 18.92
N LEU A 159 -3.66 0.99 17.98
CA LEU A 159 -3.11 0.89 16.62
C LEU A 159 -1.58 0.75 16.66
N LYS A 160 -0.90 1.50 17.52
CA LYS A 160 0.54 1.40 17.70
C LYS A 160 0.93 0.03 18.26
N ALA A 161 0.18 -0.52 19.20
CA ALA A 161 0.43 -1.86 19.73
C ALA A 161 0.38 -2.91 18.60
N VAL A 162 -0.68 -2.90 17.78
CA VAL A 162 -0.82 -3.81 16.63
C VAL A 162 0.29 -3.59 15.59
N SER A 163 0.71 -2.34 15.37
CA SER A 163 1.74 -1.98 14.38
C SER A 163 3.18 -2.14 14.86
N SER A 164 3.40 -2.35 16.17
CA SER A 164 4.74 -2.38 16.78
C SER A 164 5.54 -3.65 16.48
N LEU A 165 4.92 -4.64 15.84
CA LEU A 165 5.56 -5.89 15.47
C LEU A 165 5.82 -5.94 13.96
N SER A 166 7.10 -6.06 13.61
CA SER A 166 7.58 -6.08 12.24
C SER A 166 7.34 -7.40 11.49
N SER A 167 6.54 -8.33 12.05
CA SER A 167 6.22 -9.61 11.42
C SER A 167 4.91 -10.21 11.95
N ASN A 168 4.25 -11.02 11.11
CA ASN A 168 3.11 -11.88 11.44
C ASN A 168 3.51 -12.95 12.48
N THR A 169 3.77 -12.55 13.72
CA THR A 169 3.96 -13.49 14.83
C THR A 169 2.60 -14.03 15.28
N VAL A 170 2.60 -15.20 15.92
CA VAL A 170 1.40 -15.80 16.50
C VAL A 170 0.71 -14.82 17.45
N ALA A 171 1.49 -14.09 18.27
CA ALA A 171 0.99 -13.08 19.20
C ALA A 171 0.22 -11.95 18.50
N VAL A 172 0.71 -11.46 17.35
CA VAL A 172 0.00 -10.42 16.55
C VAL A 172 -1.31 -10.96 15.99
N GLN A 173 -1.32 -12.20 15.53
CA GLN A 173 -2.52 -12.83 14.98
C GLN A 173 -3.57 -13.05 16.07
N GLU A 174 -3.17 -13.46 17.27
CA GLU A 174 -4.05 -13.61 18.43
C GLU A 174 -4.61 -12.27 18.89
N LEU A 175 -3.76 -11.25 19.02
CA LEU A 175 -4.19 -9.88 19.33
C LEU A 175 -5.16 -9.35 18.28
N SER A 176 -4.82 -9.51 16.99
CA SER A 176 -5.68 -9.07 15.89
C SER A 176 -7.03 -9.79 15.88
N LEU A 177 -7.04 -11.08 16.22
CA LEU A 177 -8.27 -11.87 16.37
C LEU A 177 -9.11 -11.41 17.57
N GLY A 178 -8.49 -11.02 18.68
CA GLY A 178 -9.17 -10.47 19.85
C GLY A 178 -9.80 -9.09 19.56
N LEU A 179 -9.13 -8.25 18.76
CA LEU A 179 -9.55 -6.88 18.47
C LEU A 179 -10.57 -6.78 17.34
N VAL A 180 -10.43 -7.60 16.29
CA VAL A 180 -11.13 -7.40 15.00
C VAL A 180 -12.64 -7.25 15.12
N LYS A 181 -13.31 -8.04 15.98
CA LYS A 181 -14.76 -7.95 16.16
C LYS A 181 -15.19 -6.59 16.74
N SER A 182 -14.48 -6.12 17.77
CA SER A 182 -14.72 -4.82 18.37
C SER A 182 -14.37 -3.69 17.40
N SER A 183 -13.29 -3.83 16.61
CA SER A 183 -12.91 -2.87 15.57
C SER A 183 -13.96 -2.74 14.47
N VAL A 184 -14.53 -3.85 13.98
CA VAL A 184 -15.61 -3.83 12.97
C VAL A 184 -16.81 -3.04 13.48
N GLN A 185 -17.29 -3.37 14.69
CA GLN A 185 -18.45 -2.71 15.28
C GLN A 185 -18.20 -1.24 15.60
N LEU A 186 -16.97 -0.91 16.03
CA LEU A 186 -16.57 0.48 16.29
C LEU A 186 -16.59 1.31 15.00
N VAL A 187 -16.07 0.77 13.90
CA VAL A 187 -16.10 1.44 12.59
C VAL A 187 -17.55 1.63 12.13
N GLU A 188 -18.39 0.59 12.23
CA GLU A 188 -19.83 0.70 11.91
C GLU A 188 -20.52 1.80 12.72
N GLN A 189 -20.25 1.90 14.02
CA GLN A 189 -20.80 2.95 14.87
C GLN A 189 -20.33 4.35 14.44
N HIS A 190 -19.04 4.54 14.16
CA HIS A 190 -18.53 5.83 13.69
C HIS A 190 -19.07 6.20 12.31
N CYS A 191 -19.25 5.24 11.40
CA CYS A 191 -19.91 5.46 10.12
C CYS A 191 -21.37 5.90 10.30
N ALA A 192 -22.12 5.26 11.21
CA ALA A 192 -23.50 5.62 11.51
C ALA A 192 -23.64 7.01 12.18
N LEU A 193 -22.69 7.38 13.03
CA LEU A 193 -22.63 8.72 13.63
C LEU A 193 -22.24 9.79 12.60
N ALA A 194 -21.40 9.44 11.62
CA ALA A 194 -21.06 10.33 10.53
C ALA A 194 -22.30 10.64 9.67
N SER A 195 -23.17 9.66 9.41
CA SER A 195 -24.38 9.85 8.57
C SER A 195 -25.49 10.66 9.23
N SER A 196 -25.64 10.65 10.56
CA SER A 196 -26.73 11.34 11.27
C SER A 196 -26.59 12.86 11.41
N LEU A 197 -25.39 13.42 11.21
CA LEU A 197 -25.10 14.85 11.49
C LEU A 197 -25.74 15.89 10.55
N THR A 198 -26.54 15.50 9.54
CA THR A 198 -26.99 16.44 8.49
C THR A 198 -28.46 16.44 8.12
N GLU A 199 -29.31 15.55 8.65
CA GLU A 199 -30.72 15.51 8.19
C GLU A 199 -31.74 16.25 9.06
N ASP A 200 -31.47 16.49 10.35
CA ASP A 200 -32.37 17.28 11.20
C ASP A 200 -31.70 18.56 11.71
N GLY A 201 -31.95 19.66 11.00
CA GLY A 201 -31.41 20.99 11.25
C GLY A 201 -31.82 21.67 12.58
N GLU A 202 -32.34 20.95 13.58
CA GLU A 202 -32.81 21.60 14.83
C GLU A 202 -32.42 20.94 16.15
N LEU A 203 -31.80 19.74 16.21
CA LEU A 203 -31.66 19.04 17.51
C LEU A 203 -30.26 18.90 18.12
N LEU A 204 -29.17 19.33 17.48
CA LEU A 204 -27.83 19.27 18.11
C LEU A 204 -26.95 20.50 17.85
N ARG A 205 -27.51 21.72 17.99
CA ARG A 205 -26.69 22.91 18.31
C ARG A 205 -26.33 22.93 19.80
N TYR A 206 -25.62 21.92 20.28
CA TYR A 206 -24.83 22.04 21.51
C TYR A 206 -23.37 22.22 21.09
N PRO A 207 -22.81 23.45 21.14
CA PRO A 207 -21.51 23.77 20.56
C PRO A 207 -20.30 23.18 21.30
N ASN A 208 -20.51 22.26 22.25
CA ASN A 208 -19.47 21.81 23.19
C ASN A 208 -19.22 20.29 23.22
N PHE A 209 -19.85 19.48 22.37
CA PHE A 209 -19.65 18.03 22.40
C PHE A 209 -19.61 17.38 21.00
N GLU A 210 -18.42 17.32 20.40
CA GLU A 210 -18.12 16.44 19.27
C GLU A 210 -17.70 15.06 19.79
N PHE A 211 -18.67 14.14 19.90
CA PHE A 211 -18.44 12.76 20.37
C PHE A 211 -17.86 11.82 19.30
N SER A 212 -17.85 12.22 18.03
CA SER A 212 -17.20 11.48 16.93
C SER A 212 -16.57 12.48 15.97
N SER A 213 -15.27 12.36 15.74
CA SER A 213 -14.56 13.17 14.75
C SER A 213 -14.20 12.33 13.52
N SER A 214 -13.95 13.01 12.41
CA SER A 214 -13.37 12.38 11.23
C SER A 214 -12.03 11.68 11.55
N GLY A 215 -11.26 12.21 12.50
CA GLY A 215 -10.04 11.61 13.01
C GLY A 215 -10.27 10.26 13.72
N CYS A 216 -11.35 10.13 14.51
CA CYS A 216 -11.70 8.86 15.15
C CYS A 216 -11.97 7.77 14.10
N LEU A 217 -12.77 8.07 13.08
CA LEU A 217 -13.09 7.13 12.02
C LEU A 217 -11.84 6.74 11.22
N ALA A 218 -10.98 7.70 10.87
CA ALA A 218 -9.71 7.41 10.18
C ALA A 218 -8.83 6.42 10.95
N ILE A 219 -8.62 6.65 12.25
CA ILE A 219 -7.78 5.77 13.08
C ILE A 219 -8.46 4.41 13.28
N ALA A 220 -9.78 4.38 13.47
CA ALA A 220 -10.54 3.13 13.59
C ALA A 220 -10.45 2.29 12.30
N CYS A 221 -10.58 2.91 11.12
CA CYS A 221 -10.38 2.25 9.84
C CYS A 221 -8.96 1.69 9.70
N ASN A 222 -7.94 2.44 10.09
CA ASN A 222 -6.54 2.00 10.03
C ASN A 222 -6.25 0.87 11.02
N LEU A 223 -6.81 0.92 12.24
CA LEU A 223 -6.75 -0.18 13.20
C LEU A 223 -7.37 -1.45 12.63
N LEU A 224 -8.57 -1.35 12.05
CA LEU A 224 -9.22 -2.49 11.42
C LEU A 224 -8.42 -3.01 10.22
N TYR A 225 -7.86 -2.12 9.40
CA TYR A 225 -6.96 -2.48 8.30
C TYR A 225 -5.81 -3.35 8.81
N ARG A 226 -5.12 -2.92 9.87
CA ARG A 226 -4.00 -3.66 10.47
C ARG A 226 -4.44 -5.01 11.04
N CYS A 227 -5.58 -5.08 11.71
CA CYS A 227 -6.11 -6.35 12.18
C CYS A 227 -6.41 -7.32 11.01
N LEU A 228 -7.03 -6.85 9.93
CA LEU A 228 -7.36 -7.70 8.78
C LEU A 228 -6.14 -8.13 7.97
N GLU A 229 -5.08 -7.31 7.92
CA GLU A 229 -3.85 -7.62 7.19
C GLU A 229 -3.15 -8.89 7.71
N THR A 230 -3.27 -9.17 9.01
CA THR A 230 -2.58 -10.30 9.66
C THR A 230 -3.40 -11.59 9.72
N LEU A 231 -4.71 -11.50 9.52
CA LEU A 231 -5.65 -12.63 9.61
C LEU A 231 -5.73 -13.44 8.31
N SER A 232 -6.02 -14.73 8.45
CA SER A 232 -6.34 -15.60 7.31
C SER A 232 -7.69 -15.25 6.70
N GLU A 233 -7.84 -15.53 5.40
CA GLU A 233 -9.08 -15.24 4.66
C GLU A 233 -10.33 -15.84 5.32
N ASP A 234 -10.29 -17.11 5.73
CA ASP A 234 -11.44 -17.78 6.37
C ASP A 234 -11.97 -17.04 7.61
N LYS A 235 -11.04 -16.49 8.42
CA LYS A 235 -11.38 -15.70 9.61
C LYS A 235 -12.03 -14.39 9.22
N ILE A 236 -11.47 -13.70 8.21
CA ILE A 236 -12.02 -12.45 7.68
C ILE A 236 -13.45 -12.67 7.18
N LEU A 237 -13.68 -13.73 6.39
CA LEU A 237 -15.00 -14.05 5.85
C LEU A 237 -16.02 -14.35 6.94
N THR A 238 -15.64 -15.09 7.97
CA THR A 238 -16.51 -15.40 9.12
C THR A 238 -16.96 -14.15 9.85
N ILE A 239 -16.03 -13.19 10.04
CA ILE A 239 -16.32 -11.94 10.75
C ILE A 239 -17.18 -11.02 9.87
N LEU A 240 -16.78 -10.82 8.61
CA LEU A 240 -17.45 -9.89 7.70
C LEU A 240 -18.83 -10.39 7.25
N GLY A 241 -19.05 -11.70 7.17
CA GLY A 241 -20.32 -12.29 6.73
C GLY A 241 -21.53 -11.95 7.63
N SER A 242 -21.27 -11.47 8.86
CA SER A 242 -22.31 -11.02 9.80
C SER A 242 -22.36 -9.49 9.99
N SER A 243 -21.53 -8.75 9.28
CA SER A 243 -21.35 -7.29 9.45
C SER A 243 -22.01 -6.49 8.32
N HIS A 244 -22.42 -5.26 8.62
CA HIS A 244 -22.86 -4.25 7.65
C HIS A 244 -21.73 -3.27 7.28
N LEU A 245 -20.49 -3.61 7.67
CA LEU A 245 -19.30 -2.77 7.56
C LEU A 245 -19.12 -2.16 6.17
N VAL A 246 -19.23 -2.96 5.11
CA VAL A 246 -18.99 -2.50 3.74
C VAL A 246 -20.00 -1.42 3.35
N TYR A 247 -21.28 -1.64 3.60
CA TYR A 247 -22.33 -0.66 3.34
C TYR A 247 -22.09 0.62 4.15
N ALA A 248 -21.80 0.49 5.45
CA ALA A 248 -21.54 1.63 6.33
C ALA A 248 -20.33 2.47 5.87
N LEU A 249 -19.26 1.82 5.43
CA LEU A 249 -18.06 2.46 4.87
C LEU A 249 -18.37 3.19 3.56
N LEU A 250 -19.14 2.61 2.64
CA LEU A 250 -19.50 3.26 1.38
C LEU A 250 -20.35 4.52 1.62
N GLN A 251 -21.33 4.46 2.52
CA GLN A 251 -22.14 5.63 2.90
C GLN A 251 -21.29 6.72 3.57
N ALA A 252 -20.40 6.34 4.47
CA ALA A 252 -19.47 7.27 5.09
C ALA A 252 -18.49 7.89 4.08
N ALA A 253 -17.98 7.10 3.12
CA ALA A 253 -17.12 7.61 2.05
C ALA A 253 -17.84 8.63 1.18
N MET A 254 -19.07 8.35 0.75
CA MET A 254 -19.90 9.29 -0.02
C MET A 254 -20.03 10.63 0.71
N LYS A 255 -20.50 10.61 1.97
CA LYS A 255 -20.71 11.82 2.77
C LYS A 255 -19.42 12.59 3.08
N HIS A 256 -18.34 11.88 3.41
CA HIS A 256 -17.05 12.52 3.67
C HIS A 256 -16.41 13.07 2.39
N THR A 257 -16.74 12.48 1.24
CA THR A 257 -16.36 13.05 -0.05
C THR A 257 -17.08 14.37 -0.26
N GLU A 258 -18.42 14.42 -0.12
CA GLU A 258 -19.22 15.66 -0.27
C GLU A 258 -18.72 16.81 0.63
N THR A 259 -18.30 16.49 1.85
CA THR A 259 -17.79 17.48 2.81
C THR A 259 -16.31 17.85 2.60
N GLY A 260 -15.63 17.25 1.62
CA GLY A 260 -14.24 17.52 1.26
C GLY A 260 -13.21 16.94 2.23
N ASN A 261 -13.58 15.96 3.05
CA ASN A 261 -12.69 15.36 4.05
C ASN A 261 -11.87 14.19 3.47
N THR A 262 -10.88 14.53 2.64
CA THR A 262 -10.14 13.54 1.83
C THR A 262 -9.33 12.53 2.67
N LEU A 263 -8.87 12.92 3.86
CA LEU A 263 -8.11 12.03 4.75
C LEU A 263 -8.93 10.81 5.19
N VAL A 264 -10.18 11.01 5.61
CA VAL A 264 -11.04 9.91 6.05
C VAL A 264 -11.48 9.07 4.87
N VAL A 265 -11.85 9.72 3.76
CA VAL A 265 -12.23 9.01 2.52
C VAL A 265 -11.10 8.09 2.07
N ARG A 266 -9.86 8.56 2.13
CA ARG A 266 -8.67 7.76 1.83
C ARG A 266 -8.58 6.53 2.74
N GLU A 267 -8.65 6.69 4.07
CA GLU A 267 -8.55 5.54 4.98
C GLU A 267 -9.71 4.54 4.80
N ILE A 268 -10.93 5.02 4.51
CA ILE A 268 -12.07 4.18 4.17
C ILE A 268 -11.80 3.39 2.88
N LEU A 269 -11.40 4.05 1.79
CA LEU A 269 -11.10 3.39 0.53
C LEU A 269 -9.91 2.43 0.64
N HIS A 270 -8.93 2.78 1.47
CA HIS A 270 -7.80 1.91 1.75
C HIS A 270 -8.26 0.61 2.43
N LEU A 271 -9.14 0.71 3.44
CA LEU A 271 -9.76 -0.44 4.09
C LEU A 271 -10.63 -1.25 3.12
N LEU A 272 -11.48 -0.60 2.31
CA LEU A 272 -12.30 -1.26 1.30
C LEU A 272 -11.45 -1.99 0.26
N SER A 273 -10.33 -1.40 -0.16
CA SER A 273 -9.37 -2.04 -1.08
C SER A 273 -8.73 -3.29 -0.47
N LEU A 274 -8.43 -3.28 0.83
CA LEU A 274 -7.92 -4.46 1.54
C LEU A 274 -8.97 -5.56 1.61
N ILE A 275 -10.22 -5.22 1.96
CA ILE A 275 -11.35 -6.16 2.00
C ILE A 275 -11.56 -6.77 0.62
N ALA A 276 -11.60 -5.96 -0.44
CA ALA A 276 -11.72 -6.42 -1.82
C ALA A 276 -10.54 -7.32 -2.23
N ARG A 277 -9.32 -7.03 -1.79
CA ARG A 277 -8.13 -7.84 -2.10
C ARG A 277 -8.10 -9.20 -1.38
N ARG A 278 -8.56 -9.24 -0.13
CA ARG A 278 -8.35 -10.38 0.80
C ARG A 278 -9.48 -11.40 0.82
N THR A 279 -10.64 -11.04 0.30
CA THR A 279 -11.80 -11.94 0.22
C THR A 279 -11.85 -12.61 -1.15
N SER A 280 -12.29 -13.85 -1.26
CA SER A 280 -12.45 -14.56 -2.54
C SER A 280 -13.71 -14.14 -3.31
N PHE A 281 -14.77 -13.77 -2.59
CA PHE A 281 -16.02 -13.29 -3.19
C PHE A 281 -16.21 -11.78 -2.98
N ILE A 282 -17.15 -11.20 -3.73
CA ILE A 282 -17.59 -9.82 -3.55
C ILE A 282 -18.71 -9.82 -2.51
N THR A 283 -18.58 -9.01 -1.47
CA THR A 283 -19.73 -8.70 -0.60
C THR A 283 -20.77 -7.95 -1.44
N SER A 284 -22.06 -8.22 -1.26
CA SER A 284 -23.15 -7.69 -2.11
C SER A 284 -23.06 -6.19 -2.43
N ASP A 285 -22.48 -5.42 -1.50
CA ASP A 285 -22.42 -3.96 -1.58
C ASP A 285 -21.11 -3.44 -2.18
N LEU A 286 -20.01 -4.21 -2.19
CA LEU A 286 -18.71 -3.76 -2.70
C LEU A 286 -18.55 -4.10 -4.18
N THR A 287 -19.37 -3.46 -5.01
CA THR A 287 -19.36 -3.64 -6.46
C THR A 287 -18.69 -2.47 -7.16
N THR A 288 -18.15 -2.71 -8.35
CA THR A 288 -17.64 -1.62 -9.22
C THR A 288 -18.71 -0.58 -9.54
N HIS A 289 -19.97 -1.00 -9.70
CA HIS A 289 -21.11 -0.10 -9.90
C HIS A 289 -21.32 0.83 -8.70
N ASN A 290 -21.38 0.28 -7.48
CA ASN A 290 -21.56 1.08 -6.28
C ASN A 290 -20.40 2.05 -6.07
N LEU A 291 -19.15 1.63 -6.30
CA LEU A 291 -17.98 2.51 -6.22
C LEU A 291 -18.06 3.68 -7.22
N ALA A 292 -18.51 3.41 -8.45
CA ALA A 292 -18.70 4.46 -9.47
C ALA A 292 -19.78 5.46 -9.04
N VAL A 293 -20.93 4.98 -8.58
CA VAL A 293 -22.07 5.85 -8.24
C VAL A 293 -21.85 6.64 -6.93
N THR A 294 -21.29 5.98 -5.90
CA THR A 294 -21.22 6.57 -4.54
C THR A 294 -19.96 7.39 -4.27
N VAL A 295 -18.84 7.08 -4.94
CA VAL A 295 -17.55 7.73 -4.64
C VAL A 295 -17.02 8.50 -5.86
N SER A 296 -17.01 7.88 -7.04
CA SER A 296 -16.38 8.50 -8.23
C SER A 296 -17.10 9.77 -8.69
N LEU A 297 -18.43 9.76 -8.78
CA LEU A 297 -19.22 10.94 -9.17
C LEU A 297 -19.08 12.09 -8.17
N VAL A 298 -19.01 11.77 -6.87
CA VAL A 298 -18.88 12.78 -5.82
C VAL A 298 -17.47 13.39 -5.85
N LEU A 299 -16.43 12.60 -6.10
CA LEU A 299 -15.05 13.09 -6.23
C LEU A 299 -14.87 14.08 -7.39
N GLU A 300 -15.57 13.88 -8.52
CA GLU A 300 -15.51 14.80 -9.66
C GLU A 300 -16.08 16.19 -9.32
N SER A 301 -17.07 16.26 -8.41
CA SER A 301 -17.67 17.52 -8.00
C SER A 301 -16.68 18.46 -7.28
N HIS A 302 -15.54 17.94 -6.79
CA HIS A 302 -14.47 18.73 -6.19
C HIS A 302 -13.44 19.15 -7.24
N LYS A 303 -13.21 20.47 -7.37
CA LYS A 303 -12.31 21.09 -8.36
C LYS A 303 -10.84 20.61 -8.32
N GLN A 304 -10.42 19.94 -7.25
CA GLN A 304 -9.11 19.29 -7.14
C GLN A 304 -9.29 17.88 -6.57
N VAL A 305 -9.10 16.87 -7.42
CA VAL A 305 -9.12 15.46 -7.01
C VAL A 305 -7.83 15.15 -6.25
N ASP A 306 -7.96 14.72 -5.00
CA ASP A 306 -6.83 14.21 -4.23
C ASP A 306 -6.34 12.89 -4.86
N LEU A 307 -5.11 12.91 -5.40
CA LEU A 307 -4.52 11.78 -6.12
C LEU A 307 -4.38 10.53 -5.24
N SER A 308 -4.25 10.70 -3.92
CA SER A 308 -4.14 9.58 -2.99
C SER A 308 -5.49 8.86 -2.79
N VAL A 309 -6.59 9.61 -2.79
CA VAL A 309 -7.95 9.08 -2.76
C VAL A 309 -8.26 8.34 -4.06
N LEU A 310 -7.93 8.94 -5.21
CA LEU A 310 -8.09 8.30 -6.52
C LEU A 310 -7.31 7.00 -6.61
N ARG A 311 -6.06 6.95 -6.12
CA ARG A 311 -5.26 5.71 -6.09
C ARG A 311 -5.99 4.57 -5.38
N ASP A 312 -6.51 4.81 -4.17
CA ASP A 312 -7.17 3.76 -3.38
C ASP A 312 -8.51 3.34 -4.01
N LEU A 313 -9.22 4.28 -4.64
CA LEU A 313 -10.40 4.00 -5.44
C LEU A 313 -10.10 3.08 -6.64
N LEU A 314 -9.02 3.35 -7.39
CA LEU A 314 -8.59 2.51 -8.51
C LEU A 314 -8.20 1.11 -8.06
N TRP A 315 -7.52 0.97 -6.91
CA TRP A 315 -7.20 -0.35 -6.35
C TRP A 315 -8.46 -1.11 -5.95
N CYS A 316 -9.39 -0.46 -5.26
CA CYS A 316 -10.67 -1.06 -4.89
C CYS A 316 -11.43 -1.56 -6.13
N THR A 317 -11.54 -0.71 -7.16
CA THR A 317 -12.16 -1.03 -8.45
C THR A 317 -11.48 -2.21 -9.15
N THR A 318 -10.14 -2.21 -9.18
CA THR A 318 -9.35 -3.29 -9.79
C THR A 318 -9.61 -4.63 -9.11
N TYR A 319 -9.64 -4.67 -7.78
CA TYR A 319 -9.89 -5.92 -7.04
C TYR A 319 -11.33 -6.40 -7.16
N CYS A 320 -12.31 -5.48 -7.21
CA CYS A 320 -13.71 -5.83 -7.45
C CYS A 320 -13.88 -6.40 -8.87
N LEU A 321 -13.36 -5.71 -9.89
CA LEU A 321 -13.47 -6.14 -11.30
C LEU A 321 -12.86 -7.54 -11.53
N LYS A 322 -11.74 -7.86 -10.87
CA LYS A 322 -11.12 -9.20 -10.96
C LYS A 322 -12.05 -10.33 -10.50
N LYS A 323 -13.00 -10.03 -9.61
CA LYS A 323 -13.96 -11.01 -9.07
C LYS A 323 -15.30 -10.97 -9.81
N GLU A 324 -15.76 -9.78 -10.16
CA GLU A 324 -17.01 -9.53 -10.90
C GLU A 324 -16.93 -10.01 -12.35
N GLY A 325 -15.72 -9.95 -12.93
CA GLY A 325 -15.48 -10.18 -14.34
C GLY A 325 -16.27 -9.21 -15.20
N ALA A 326 -16.90 -9.72 -16.27
CA ALA A 326 -17.64 -8.90 -17.22
C ALA A 326 -18.82 -8.12 -16.58
N SER A 327 -19.40 -8.61 -15.49
CA SER A 327 -20.55 -7.96 -14.83
C SER A 327 -20.19 -6.62 -14.17
N GLY A 328 -18.93 -6.44 -13.76
CA GLY A 328 -18.44 -5.19 -13.17
C GLY A 328 -17.85 -4.20 -14.18
N LEU A 329 -17.88 -4.53 -15.47
CA LEU A 329 -17.17 -3.74 -16.48
C LEU A 329 -17.73 -2.31 -16.59
N GLU A 330 -19.05 -2.16 -16.59
CA GLU A 330 -19.71 -0.87 -16.76
C GLU A 330 -19.33 0.13 -15.66
N GLY A 331 -19.34 -0.31 -14.40
CA GLY A 331 -18.93 0.51 -13.26
C GLY A 331 -17.45 0.91 -13.34
N ALA A 332 -16.57 -0.05 -13.66
CA ALA A 332 -15.14 0.21 -13.76
C ALA A 332 -14.80 1.17 -14.92
N VAL A 333 -15.45 1.02 -16.08
CA VAL A 333 -15.28 1.90 -17.24
C VAL A 333 -15.82 3.30 -16.95
N SER A 334 -16.98 3.42 -16.30
CA SER A 334 -17.58 4.71 -15.94
C SER A 334 -16.66 5.50 -15.00
N LEU A 335 -16.12 4.84 -13.98
CA LEU A 335 -15.17 5.44 -13.04
C LEU A 335 -13.87 5.88 -13.73
N ALA A 336 -13.33 5.03 -14.61
CA ALA A 336 -12.14 5.36 -15.38
C ALA A 336 -12.37 6.55 -16.33
N ALA A 337 -13.56 6.64 -16.92
CA ALA A 337 -13.95 7.74 -17.81
C ALA A 337 -14.07 9.07 -17.05
N VAL A 338 -14.73 9.07 -15.88
CA VAL A 338 -14.87 10.26 -15.01
C VAL A 338 -13.50 10.80 -14.59
N HIS A 339 -12.53 9.92 -14.31
CA HIS A 339 -11.19 10.31 -13.87
C HIS A 339 -10.12 10.17 -14.96
N LEU A 340 -10.49 10.24 -16.24
CA LEU A 340 -9.60 9.96 -17.36
C LEU A 340 -8.35 10.85 -17.38
N SER A 341 -8.51 12.15 -17.13
CA SER A 341 -7.39 13.12 -17.14
C SER A 341 -6.31 12.83 -16.08
N PRO A 342 -6.62 12.69 -14.77
CA PRO A 342 -5.58 12.37 -13.79
C PRO A 342 -4.98 10.97 -14.00
N ILE A 343 -5.75 9.99 -14.48
CA ILE A 343 -5.24 8.64 -14.77
C ILE A 343 -4.23 8.68 -15.92
N THR A 344 -4.59 9.28 -17.05
CA THR A 344 -3.71 9.42 -18.22
C THR A 344 -2.48 10.26 -17.91
N SER A 345 -2.61 11.33 -17.12
CA SER A 345 -1.49 12.13 -16.66
C SER A 345 -0.51 11.32 -15.79
N ALA A 346 -1.02 10.46 -14.88
CA ALA A 346 -0.18 9.61 -14.05
C ALA A 346 0.60 8.58 -14.88
N LEU A 347 -0.05 7.95 -15.86
CA LEU A 347 0.60 7.04 -16.82
C LEU A 347 1.59 7.78 -17.74
N ALA A 348 1.31 9.03 -18.08
CA ALA A 348 2.23 9.85 -18.84
C ALA A 348 3.49 10.16 -18.03
N SER A 349 3.45 10.33 -16.71
CA SER A 349 4.62 10.64 -15.85
C SER A 349 4.77 9.70 -14.64
N PRO A 350 5.06 8.40 -14.85
CA PRO A 350 4.98 7.36 -13.81
C PRO A 350 6.00 7.51 -12.68
N HIS A 351 7.04 8.33 -12.84
CA HIS A 351 8.03 8.64 -11.79
C HIS A 351 7.50 9.68 -10.78
N THR A 352 6.71 10.65 -11.23
CA THR A 352 6.13 11.71 -10.38
C THR A 352 5.00 11.20 -9.48
N HIS A 353 4.19 10.27 -10.00
CA HIS A 353 3.01 9.73 -9.31
C HIS A 353 2.99 8.20 -9.36
N ALA A 354 4.09 7.57 -8.96
CA ALA A 354 4.29 6.11 -9.10
C ALA A 354 3.18 5.24 -8.52
N ASP A 355 2.62 5.62 -7.38
CA ASP A 355 1.54 4.84 -6.75
C ASP A 355 0.22 4.92 -7.53
N LEU A 356 -0.11 6.09 -8.06
CA LEU A 356 -1.30 6.28 -8.89
C LEU A 356 -1.11 5.64 -10.28
N ALA A 357 0.07 5.79 -10.88
CA ALA A 357 0.41 5.17 -12.15
C ALA A 357 0.35 3.64 -12.08
N LEU A 358 0.78 3.05 -10.96
CA LEU A 358 0.68 1.60 -10.73
C LEU A 358 -0.78 1.15 -10.62
N ALA A 359 -1.61 1.88 -9.86
CA ALA A 359 -3.04 1.57 -9.76
C ALA A 359 -3.74 1.70 -11.12
N ALA A 360 -3.43 2.75 -11.87
CA ALA A 360 -3.92 3.00 -13.23
C ALA A 360 -3.53 1.88 -14.20
N ALA A 361 -2.24 1.52 -14.28
CA ALA A 361 -1.76 0.46 -15.16
C ALA A 361 -2.39 -0.89 -14.80
N SER A 362 -2.57 -1.17 -13.50
CA SER A 362 -3.22 -2.39 -13.01
C SER A 362 -4.71 -2.45 -13.38
N LEU A 363 -5.42 -1.32 -13.31
CA LEU A 363 -6.82 -1.23 -13.75
C LEU A 363 -6.94 -1.49 -15.25
N VAL A 364 -6.11 -0.84 -16.07
CA VAL A 364 -6.10 -1.02 -17.53
C VAL A 364 -5.81 -2.48 -17.91
N ALA A 365 -4.81 -3.10 -17.28
CA ALA A 365 -4.50 -4.52 -17.47
C ALA A 365 -5.64 -5.45 -17.04
N THR A 366 -6.50 -5.03 -16.11
CA THR A 366 -7.67 -5.80 -15.67
C THR A 366 -8.87 -5.58 -16.60
N LEU A 367 -8.99 -4.42 -17.24
CA LEU A 367 -10.04 -4.09 -18.20
C LEU A 367 -9.80 -4.68 -19.59
N VAL A 368 -8.54 -4.82 -20.00
CA VAL A 368 -8.18 -5.24 -21.37
C VAL A 368 -8.78 -6.58 -21.83
N PRO A 369 -9.01 -7.59 -20.95
CA PRO A 369 -9.70 -8.81 -21.35
C PRO A 369 -11.11 -8.59 -21.90
N TYR A 370 -11.73 -7.46 -21.53
CA TYR A 370 -13.07 -7.07 -21.95
C TYR A 370 -13.05 -5.95 -23.01
N HIS A 371 -11.94 -5.75 -23.72
CA HIS A 371 -11.73 -4.62 -24.64
C HIS A 371 -12.86 -4.41 -25.67
N GLN A 372 -13.50 -5.48 -26.17
CA GLN A 372 -14.60 -5.34 -27.13
C GLN A 372 -15.82 -4.66 -26.49
N LEU A 373 -16.19 -5.10 -25.30
CA LEU A 373 -17.30 -4.50 -24.53
C LEU A 373 -16.91 -3.11 -24.03
N TRP A 374 -15.67 -2.91 -23.58
CA TRP A 374 -15.17 -1.60 -23.16
C TRP A 374 -15.24 -0.58 -24.30
N ARG A 375 -14.81 -0.94 -25.52
CA ARG A 375 -14.93 -0.07 -26.70
C ARG A 375 -16.38 0.34 -26.97
N VAL A 376 -17.32 -0.59 -26.83
CA VAL A 376 -18.76 -0.30 -27.04
C VAL A 376 -19.31 0.61 -25.94
N LEU A 377 -18.90 0.41 -24.69
CA LEU A 377 -19.36 1.20 -23.56
C LEU A 377 -18.80 2.63 -23.59
N HIS A 378 -17.49 2.79 -23.87
CA HIS A 378 -16.85 4.09 -23.88
C HIS A 378 -15.57 4.09 -24.74
N GLN A 379 -15.71 4.40 -26.04
CA GLN A 379 -14.61 4.37 -27.01
C GLN A 379 -13.47 5.34 -26.65
N ASP A 380 -13.76 6.59 -26.30
CA ASP A 380 -12.70 7.58 -26.01
C ASP A 380 -11.83 7.19 -24.79
N CYS A 381 -12.47 6.65 -23.74
CA CYS A 381 -11.80 6.15 -22.55
C CYS A 381 -10.88 4.97 -22.91
N PHE A 382 -11.37 4.04 -23.75
CA PHE A 382 -10.55 2.95 -24.28
C PHE A 382 -9.31 3.48 -25.04
N GLU A 383 -9.50 4.34 -26.02
CA GLU A 383 -8.40 4.81 -26.87
C GLU A 383 -7.34 5.58 -26.07
N GLN A 384 -7.77 6.49 -25.19
CA GLN A 384 -6.86 7.31 -24.39
C GLN A 384 -6.09 6.48 -23.35
N LEU A 385 -6.75 5.56 -22.63
CA LEU A 385 -6.07 4.75 -21.62
C LEU A 385 -5.13 3.71 -22.22
N ILE A 386 -5.50 3.08 -23.33
CA ILE A 386 -4.62 2.14 -24.01
C ILE A 386 -3.42 2.87 -24.63
N SER A 387 -3.63 4.04 -25.24
CA SER A 387 -2.53 4.86 -25.75
C SER A 387 -1.59 5.30 -24.63
N ALA A 388 -2.13 5.78 -23.50
CA ALA A 388 -1.34 6.17 -22.34
C ALA A 388 -0.56 5.00 -21.74
N ALA A 389 -1.18 3.82 -21.61
CA ALA A 389 -0.51 2.60 -21.14
C ALA A 389 0.61 2.16 -22.08
N ALA A 390 0.38 2.20 -23.40
CA ALA A 390 1.42 1.91 -24.39
C ALA A 390 2.60 2.89 -24.27
N SER A 391 2.34 4.21 -24.27
CA SER A 391 3.37 5.22 -24.09
C SER A 391 4.12 5.12 -22.77
N CYS A 392 3.46 4.62 -21.70
CA CYS A 392 4.09 4.37 -20.41
C CYS A 392 5.21 3.32 -20.51
N ILE A 393 5.14 2.35 -21.44
CA ILE A 393 6.22 1.37 -21.68
C ILE A 393 7.51 2.07 -22.08
N HIS A 394 7.43 2.99 -23.05
CA HIS A 394 8.60 3.75 -23.51
C HIS A 394 9.21 4.57 -22.38
N ARG A 395 8.37 5.32 -21.66
CA ARG A 395 8.86 6.22 -20.61
C ARG A 395 9.45 5.47 -19.42
N SER A 396 8.79 4.42 -18.94
CA SER A 396 9.30 3.59 -17.84
C SER A 396 10.64 2.92 -18.21
N THR A 397 10.75 2.38 -19.43
CA THR A 397 11.99 1.77 -19.94
C THR A 397 13.14 2.77 -19.99
N LYS A 398 12.90 3.97 -20.56
CA LYS A 398 13.91 5.03 -20.65
C LYS A 398 14.37 5.49 -19.26
N MET A 399 13.44 5.65 -18.32
CA MET A 399 13.77 6.03 -16.93
C MET A 399 14.61 4.96 -16.24
N LEU A 400 14.29 3.68 -16.42
CA LEU A 400 15.04 2.57 -15.83
C LEU A 400 16.48 2.46 -16.36
N HIS A 401 16.72 2.87 -17.61
CA HIS A 401 18.08 2.98 -18.17
C HIS A 401 18.85 4.20 -17.66
N LEU A 402 18.18 5.30 -17.36
CA LEU A 402 18.78 6.56 -16.89
C LEU A 402 18.81 6.64 -15.35
N LYS A 403 19.62 5.77 -14.73
CA LYS A 403 19.74 5.67 -13.25
C LYS A 403 20.01 7.00 -12.56
N GLU A 404 20.91 7.83 -13.12
CA GLU A 404 21.25 9.15 -12.58
C GLU A 404 20.07 10.13 -12.60
N THR A 405 19.10 9.94 -13.50
CA THR A 405 17.87 10.74 -13.54
C THR A 405 16.92 10.31 -12.42
N LEU A 406 16.76 9.00 -12.19
CA LEU A 406 15.96 8.49 -11.07
C LEU A 406 16.51 8.92 -9.70
N GLU A 407 17.84 8.90 -9.53
CA GLU A 407 18.48 9.39 -8.29
C GLU A 407 18.30 10.90 -8.11
N ARG A 408 18.37 11.68 -9.19
CA ARG A 408 18.13 13.13 -9.17
C ARG A 408 16.68 13.48 -8.86
N GLU A 409 15.72 12.72 -9.36
CA GLU A 409 14.29 12.90 -9.04
C GLU A 409 14.03 12.62 -7.55
N VAL A 410 14.49 11.48 -7.04
CA VAL A 410 14.33 11.09 -5.63
C VAL A 410 15.05 12.06 -4.67
N CYS A 411 16.26 12.53 -5.02
CA CYS A 411 17.02 13.49 -4.21
C CYS A 411 16.59 14.96 -4.43
N GLY A 412 16.05 15.29 -5.60
CA GLY A 412 15.65 16.64 -5.99
C GLY A 412 14.46 17.13 -5.19
N ASP A 413 13.50 16.25 -4.92
CA ASP A 413 12.35 16.51 -4.04
C ASP A 413 12.77 16.85 -2.60
N LYS A 414 13.90 16.31 -2.13
CA LYS A 414 14.46 16.64 -0.80
C LYS A 414 15.13 18.01 -0.79
N LYS A 415 15.84 18.39 -1.87
CA LYS A 415 16.53 19.69 -1.96
C LYS A 415 15.58 20.89 -2.01
N GLN A 416 14.34 20.72 -2.46
CA GLN A 416 13.32 21.79 -2.37
C GLN A 416 12.67 21.90 -0.98
N LYS A 417 12.67 20.82 -0.18
CA LYS A 417 12.13 20.85 1.20
C LYS A 417 13.19 21.20 2.26
N GLU A 418 14.48 20.98 1.98
CA GLU A 418 15.57 21.18 2.96
C GLU A 418 16.49 22.38 2.66
N SER A 419 16.17 23.24 1.68
CA SER A 419 16.96 24.45 1.42
C SER A 419 16.69 25.55 2.45
N THR A 420 17.06 25.31 3.71
CA THR A 420 17.45 26.37 4.66
C THR A 420 18.78 26.11 5.37
N ILE A 421 19.48 24.98 5.12
CA ILE A 421 20.82 24.79 5.67
C ILE A 421 21.71 24.17 4.60
N GLY A 422 22.71 24.95 4.16
CA GLY A 422 23.62 24.57 3.10
C GLY A 422 24.58 23.47 3.54
N GLU A 423 24.35 22.25 3.06
CA GLU A 423 25.39 21.23 2.96
C GLU A 423 25.38 20.64 1.54
N LYS A 424 26.49 20.87 0.82
CA LYS A 424 26.76 20.25 -0.48
C LYS A 424 27.06 18.77 -0.27
N CYS A 425 26.10 17.88 -0.53
CA CYS A 425 26.37 16.45 -0.62
C CYS A 425 27.33 16.14 -1.79
N ILE A 426 28.42 15.46 -1.46
CA ILE A 426 29.44 14.92 -2.37
C ILE A 426 28.87 13.65 -3.04
N PRO A 427 28.89 13.50 -4.38
CA PRO A 427 28.32 12.36 -5.07
C PRO A 427 29.36 11.24 -5.18
N ASN A 428 29.63 10.49 -4.10
CA ASN A 428 30.60 9.37 -4.13
C ASN A 428 30.09 8.14 -3.35
N SER A 429 28.83 7.74 -3.56
CA SER A 429 28.36 6.42 -3.13
C SER A 429 27.88 5.61 -4.33
N THR A 430 28.59 4.54 -4.67
CA THR A 430 28.25 3.54 -5.71
C THR A 430 27.03 2.66 -5.36
N SER A 431 26.27 3.05 -4.34
CA SER A 431 25.11 2.32 -3.83
C SER A 431 23.83 3.13 -4.03
N LEU A 432 22.90 2.59 -4.83
CA LEU A 432 21.53 3.11 -4.96
C LEU A 432 20.86 3.24 -3.59
N SER A 433 20.12 4.33 -3.38
CA SER A 433 19.33 4.51 -2.16
C SER A 433 18.16 3.51 -2.08
N GLN A 434 17.68 3.19 -0.87
CA GLN A 434 16.52 2.30 -0.69
C GLN A 434 15.25 2.87 -1.35
N GLU A 435 15.06 4.18 -1.32
CA GLU A 435 13.93 4.86 -1.96
C GLU A 435 13.99 4.73 -3.48
N THR A 436 15.19 4.87 -4.08
CA THR A 436 15.41 4.65 -5.51
C THR A 436 15.10 3.20 -5.90
N ILE A 437 15.49 2.22 -5.08
CA ILE A 437 15.18 0.81 -5.31
C ILE A 437 13.66 0.57 -5.26
N THR A 438 12.97 1.16 -4.29
CA THR A 438 11.50 1.08 -4.21
C THR A 438 10.83 1.67 -5.43
N LEU A 439 11.32 2.83 -5.93
CA LEU A 439 10.82 3.44 -7.17
C LEU A 439 11.09 2.55 -8.39
N ILE A 440 12.29 1.97 -8.52
CA ILE A 440 12.62 1.02 -9.59
C ILE A 440 11.65 -0.16 -9.59
N ASN A 441 11.40 -0.77 -8.44
CA ASN A 441 10.46 -1.90 -8.35
C ASN A 441 9.03 -1.47 -8.72
N LYS A 442 8.58 -0.28 -8.31
CA LYS A 442 7.28 0.26 -8.75
C LYS A 442 7.21 0.48 -10.27
N LEU A 443 8.26 1.05 -10.86
CA LEU A 443 8.35 1.25 -12.32
C LEU A 443 8.35 -0.07 -13.09
N LEU A 444 9.01 -1.12 -12.57
CA LEU A 444 8.94 -2.47 -13.14
C LEU A 444 7.53 -3.06 -13.04
N GLN A 445 6.79 -2.83 -11.95
CA GLN A 445 5.41 -3.30 -11.83
C GLN A 445 4.48 -2.57 -12.82
N ILE A 446 4.67 -1.25 -12.98
CA ILE A 446 3.95 -0.45 -13.98
C ILE A 446 4.27 -0.96 -15.39
N LEU A 447 5.54 -1.17 -15.71
CA LEU A 447 5.99 -1.70 -17.00
C LEU A 447 5.37 -3.06 -17.29
N SER A 448 5.38 -3.96 -16.30
CA SER A 448 4.76 -5.28 -16.40
C SER A 448 3.28 -5.20 -16.78
N ALA A 449 2.49 -4.38 -16.06
CA ALA A 449 1.06 -4.24 -16.31
C ALA A 449 0.77 -3.61 -17.70
N CYS A 450 1.60 -2.66 -18.14
CA CYS A 450 1.47 -2.05 -19.47
C CYS A 450 1.84 -3.03 -20.59
N LEU A 451 2.91 -3.82 -20.42
CA LEU A 451 3.30 -4.87 -21.38
C LEU A 451 2.23 -5.96 -21.49
N GLU A 452 1.64 -6.37 -20.37
CA GLU A 452 0.52 -7.32 -20.34
C GLU A 452 -0.70 -6.78 -21.09
N THR A 453 -1.02 -5.48 -20.90
CA THR A 453 -2.08 -4.79 -21.64
C THR A 453 -1.86 -4.86 -23.15
N VAL A 454 -0.68 -4.47 -23.63
CA VAL A 454 -0.37 -4.47 -25.06
C VAL A 454 -0.33 -5.90 -25.60
N ARG A 455 0.21 -6.87 -24.84
CA ARG A 455 0.23 -8.28 -25.24
C ARG A 455 -1.17 -8.83 -25.43
N TYR A 456 -2.10 -8.52 -24.53
CA TYR A 456 -3.47 -9.02 -24.66
C TYR A 456 -4.16 -8.52 -25.93
N LEU A 457 -3.90 -7.27 -26.34
CA LEU A 457 -4.45 -6.69 -27.56
C LEU A 457 -3.71 -7.12 -28.84
N SER A 458 -2.55 -7.76 -28.69
CA SER A 458 -1.72 -8.19 -29.80
C SER A 458 -2.11 -9.61 -30.24
N PRO A 459 -1.99 -9.94 -31.53
CA PRO A 459 -2.22 -11.30 -32.00
C PRO A 459 -1.23 -12.29 -31.37
N ASP A 460 -1.67 -13.54 -31.19
CA ASP A 460 -0.79 -14.60 -30.71
C ASP A 460 0.29 -14.88 -31.78
N VAL A 461 1.55 -14.98 -31.34
CA VAL A 461 2.70 -15.33 -32.19
C VAL A 461 2.44 -16.66 -32.90
N THR A 462 1.81 -17.62 -32.23
CA THR A 462 1.52 -18.93 -32.80
C THR A 462 0.48 -18.86 -33.92
N GLU A 463 -0.58 -18.05 -33.75
CA GLU A 463 -1.58 -17.80 -34.79
C GLU A 463 -0.95 -17.15 -36.03
N LEU A 464 -0.06 -16.17 -35.83
CA LEU A 464 0.63 -15.48 -36.93
C LEU A 464 1.54 -16.41 -37.75
N LEU A 465 2.23 -17.33 -37.08
CA LEU A 465 3.20 -18.21 -37.74
C LEU A 465 2.54 -19.40 -38.43
N CYS A 466 1.42 -19.89 -37.90
CA CYS A 466 0.71 -21.03 -38.45
C CYS A 466 -0.30 -20.66 -39.54
N CYS A 467 -0.81 -19.42 -39.54
CA CYS A 467 -1.85 -18.96 -40.47
C CYS A 467 -1.52 -17.59 -41.10
N PRO A 468 -0.47 -17.47 -41.95
CA PRO A 468 -0.07 -16.20 -42.56
C PRO A 468 -1.08 -15.65 -43.60
N SER A 469 -2.19 -16.35 -43.87
CA SER A 469 -3.09 -16.13 -45.01
C SER A 469 -4.49 -15.60 -44.66
N SER A 470 -4.73 -15.07 -43.46
CA SER A 470 -6.01 -14.39 -43.20
C SER A 470 -5.94 -12.92 -43.58
N ASP A 471 -6.88 -12.46 -44.42
CA ASP A 471 -7.17 -11.05 -44.80
C ASP A 471 -7.44 -10.09 -43.61
N LYS A 472 -7.10 -10.48 -42.38
CA LYS A 472 -7.10 -9.61 -41.21
C LYS A 472 -5.97 -8.61 -41.37
N CYS A 473 -6.30 -7.37 -41.74
CA CYS A 473 -5.42 -6.23 -41.53
C CYS A 473 -5.14 -6.12 -40.03
N PHE A 474 -4.03 -6.71 -39.57
CA PHE A 474 -3.53 -6.48 -38.22
C PHE A 474 -3.06 -5.02 -38.16
N SER A 475 -3.67 -4.25 -37.28
CA SER A 475 -3.33 -2.84 -37.09
C SER A 475 -2.14 -2.70 -36.12
N PHE A 476 -1.24 -1.76 -36.43
CA PHE A 476 -0.09 -1.42 -35.59
C PHE A 476 -0.46 -0.36 -34.53
N ASP A 477 -1.67 -0.41 -33.99
CA ASP A 477 -2.26 0.72 -33.25
C ASP A 477 -1.49 1.08 -31.96
N PHE A 478 -0.75 0.11 -31.41
CA PHE A 478 -0.15 0.22 -30.09
C PHE A 478 1.38 0.23 -30.09
N ILE A 479 2.02 -0.17 -31.20
CA ILE A 479 3.48 -0.17 -31.37
C ILE A 479 3.83 0.40 -32.73
N GLN A 480 4.68 1.42 -32.76
CA GLN A 480 5.09 2.05 -34.00
C GLN A 480 5.97 1.11 -34.83
N PRO A 481 5.77 1.06 -36.16
CA PRO A 481 6.53 0.22 -37.08
C PRO A 481 7.92 0.81 -37.37
N SER A 482 8.73 1.02 -36.33
CA SER A 482 10.05 1.63 -36.42
C SER A 482 11.08 0.89 -35.58
N ILE A 483 12.25 0.67 -36.17
CA ILE A 483 13.45 0.15 -35.50
C ILE A 483 14.35 1.28 -34.96
N ARG A 484 13.98 2.55 -35.17
CA ARG A 484 14.81 3.69 -34.73
C ARG A 484 14.60 3.95 -33.25
N ARG A 485 15.69 4.03 -32.49
CA ARG A 485 15.64 4.52 -31.10
C ARG A 485 15.13 5.95 -31.09
N GLN A 486 14.10 6.20 -30.28
CA GLN A 486 13.53 7.52 -30.12
C GLN A 486 14.27 8.26 -29.01
N SER A 487 14.76 9.46 -29.33
CA SER A 487 15.40 10.37 -28.39
C SER A 487 14.48 11.56 -28.13
N GLY A 488 13.94 11.64 -26.91
CA GLY A 488 13.09 12.77 -26.48
C GLY A 488 12.24 12.43 -25.27
N ASP A 489 11.73 13.44 -24.56
CA ASP A 489 10.77 13.28 -23.44
C ASP A 489 9.30 13.40 -23.90
N GLN A 490 9.07 13.28 -25.21
CA GLN A 490 7.72 13.36 -25.77
C GLN A 490 6.90 12.10 -25.43
N ILE A 491 5.57 12.27 -25.31
CA ILE A 491 4.64 11.15 -25.18
C ILE A 491 4.59 10.47 -26.55
N VAL A 492 5.31 9.36 -26.71
CA VAL A 492 5.38 8.60 -27.95
C VAL A 492 4.95 7.16 -27.69
N LEU A 493 4.33 6.53 -28.68
CA LEU A 493 4.03 5.10 -28.65
C LEU A 493 5.34 4.29 -28.69
N PRO A 494 5.40 3.13 -28.01
CA PRO A 494 6.58 2.27 -28.03
C PRO A 494 6.83 1.77 -29.45
N ASN A 495 8.07 1.43 -29.77
CA ASN A 495 8.46 0.87 -31.05
C ASN A 495 9.34 -0.37 -30.85
N LEU A 496 9.78 -1.02 -31.94
CA LEU A 496 10.62 -2.22 -31.83
C LEU A 496 11.91 -1.98 -31.04
N ALA A 497 12.51 -0.79 -31.16
CA ALA A 497 13.69 -0.43 -30.39
C ALA A 497 13.39 -0.28 -28.89
N THR A 498 12.21 0.24 -28.53
CA THR A 498 11.77 0.34 -27.13
C THR A 498 11.64 -1.05 -26.49
N LEU A 499 11.10 -2.02 -27.23
CA LEU A 499 10.99 -3.40 -26.74
C LEU A 499 12.37 -4.07 -26.59
N ALA A 500 13.29 -3.83 -27.53
CA ALA A 500 14.68 -4.27 -27.41
C ALA A 500 15.38 -3.62 -26.20
N ASP A 501 15.15 -2.32 -25.96
CA ASP A 501 15.67 -1.63 -24.79
C ASP A 501 15.14 -2.26 -23.48
N VAL A 502 13.91 -2.80 -23.44
CA VAL A 502 13.42 -3.57 -22.27
C VAL A 502 14.23 -4.85 -22.07
N LEU A 503 14.61 -5.55 -23.15
CA LEU A 503 15.47 -6.74 -23.05
C LEU A 503 16.84 -6.39 -22.44
N ASP A 504 17.36 -5.21 -22.79
CA ASP A 504 18.61 -4.69 -22.27
C ASP A 504 18.55 -4.31 -20.78
N LEU A 505 17.36 -4.12 -20.19
CA LEU A 505 17.24 -3.88 -18.73
C LEU A 505 17.85 -5.03 -17.92
N PHE A 506 17.80 -6.26 -18.43
CA PHE A 506 18.45 -7.40 -17.78
C PHE A 506 19.97 -7.20 -17.67
N ASN A 507 20.60 -6.63 -18.70
CA ASN A 507 22.02 -6.30 -18.69
C ASN A 507 22.33 -5.10 -17.77
N THR A 508 21.39 -4.17 -17.66
CA THR A 508 21.51 -2.96 -16.82
C THR A 508 21.47 -3.29 -15.31
N PHE A 509 20.67 -4.27 -14.90
CA PHE A 509 20.49 -4.62 -13.48
C PHE A 509 21.27 -5.86 -13.02
N ILE A 510 21.75 -6.71 -13.93
CA ILE A 510 22.52 -7.91 -13.58
C ILE A 510 23.98 -7.75 -14.05
N PRO A 511 24.94 -7.60 -13.10
CA PRO A 511 26.32 -7.32 -13.43
C PRO A 511 26.94 -8.40 -14.33
N LYS A 512 27.83 -7.96 -15.23
CA LYS A 512 28.55 -8.82 -16.19
C LYS A 512 29.60 -9.72 -15.52
N ASP A 513 30.06 -9.34 -14.33
CA ASP A 513 31.08 -10.04 -13.56
C ASP A 513 30.45 -10.74 -12.36
N GLY A 514 30.49 -12.08 -12.34
CA GLY A 514 30.16 -12.81 -11.13
C GLY A 514 29.77 -14.25 -11.39
N ARG A 515 30.73 -15.15 -11.19
CA ARG A 515 30.45 -16.54 -10.79
C ARG A 515 29.30 -16.48 -9.78
N TYR A 516 28.20 -17.19 -10.05
CA TYR A 516 27.12 -17.37 -9.07
C TYR A 516 27.74 -17.95 -7.80
N SER A 517 28.10 -17.08 -6.87
CA SER A 517 28.39 -17.48 -5.51
C SER A 517 27.02 -17.80 -4.94
N SER A 518 26.91 -19.03 -4.45
CA SER A 518 25.80 -19.60 -3.71
C SER A 518 24.91 -18.54 -3.01
N PRO A 519 23.57 -18.70 -3.01
CA PRO A 519 22.62 -17.75 -2.43
C PRO A 519 22.76 -17.54 -0.90
N LEU A 520 23.81 -18.07 -0.28
CA LEU A 520 24.09 -18.03 1.15
C LEU A 520 25.36 -17.26 1.53
N ARG A 521 26.06 -16.58 0.61
CA ARG A 521 27.21 -15.73 0.97
C ARG A 521 27.22 -14.34 0.30
N ASN A 522 27.08 -13.34 1.16
CA ASN A 522 27.46 -11.93 1.01
C ASN A 522 26.55 -11.07 0.11
N THR A 523 25.64 -10.24 0.65
CA THR A 523 25.89 -8.92 1.30
C THR A 523 27.04 -8.14 0.65
N SER A 524 26.73 -7.33 -0.38
CA SER A 524 27.44 -6.09 -0.81
C SER A 524 27.39 -5.81 -2.33
N SER A 525 26.34 -6.20 -3.04
CA SER A 525 26.00 -5.56 -4.31
C SER A 525 24.68 -4.81 -4.15
N SER A 526 24.70 -3.51 -4.47
CA SER A 526 23.57 -2.56 -4.41
C SER A 526 22.31 -3.05 -5.15
N PHE A 527 22.48 -4.04 -6.03
CA PHE A 527 21.47 -4.61 -6.93
C PHE A 527 20.74 -5.84 -6.37
N ALA A 528 21.18 -6.40 -5.22
CA ALA A 528 20.53 -7.55 -4.59
C ALA A 528 19.10 -7.30 -4.07
N LYS A 529 18.52 -6.12 -4.32
CA LYS A 529 17.19 -5.70 -3.88
C LYS A 529 16.21 -5.34 -5.02
N VAL A 530 16.64 -5.42 -6.29
CA VAL A 530 15.72 -5.33 -7.44
C VAL A 530 14.99 -6.66 -7.57
N ASP A 531 13.68 -6.63 -7.77
CA ASP A 531 12.85 -7.83 -7.91
C ASP A 531 13.18 -8.56 -9.23
N LEU A 532 14.11 -9.51 -9.16
CA LEU A 532 14.59 -10.28 -10.30
C LEU A 532 13.48 -11.11 -10.99
N PRO A 533 12.57 -11.78 -10.26
CA PRO A 533 11.37 -12.39 -10.87
C PRO A 533 10.56 -11.40 -11.71
N LEU A 534 10.27 -10.21 -11.17
CA LEU A 534 9.49 -9.19 -11.89
C LEU A 534 10.24 -8.67 -13.12
N LEU A 535 11.54 -8.42 -13.02
CA LEU A 535 12.37 -8.03 -14.15
C LEU A 535 12.36 -9.08 -15.26
N THR A 536 12.49 -10.36 -14.87
CA THR A 536 12.44 -11.49 -15.81
C THR A 536 11.10 -11.55 -16.53
N HIS A 537 10.01 -11.35 -15.79
CA HIS A 537 8.67 -11.31 -16.37
C HIS A 537 8.53 -10.17 -17.39
N CYS A 538 8.98 -8.95 -17.08
CA CYS A 538 8.95 -7.83 -18.02
C CYS A 538 9.73 -8.13 -19.31
N VAL A 539 10.90 -8.75 -19.19
CA VAL A 539 11.74 -9.14 -20.33
C VAL A 539 11.06 -10.20 -21.19
N GLU A 540 10.44 -11.22 -20.57
CA GLU A 540 9.69 -12.27 -21.29
C GLU A 540 8.51 -11.68 -22.07
N GLN A 541 7.73 -10.80 -21.45
CA GLN A 541 6.61 -10.11 -22.10
C GLN A 541 7.09 -9.24 -23.27
N SER A 542 8.20 -8.52 -23.09
CA SER A 542 8.78 -7.70 -24.15
C SER A 542 9.32 -8.54 -25.30
N LEU A 543 9.99 -9.66 -25.02
CA LEU A 543 10.52 -10.56 -26.04
C LEU A 543 9.40 -11.11 -26.95
N LEU A 544 8.27 -11.48 -26.35
CA LEU A 544 7.09 -11.89 -27.10
C LEU A 544 6.60 -10.81 -28.04
N LEU A 545 6.31 -9.63 -27.49
CA LEU A 545 5.85 -8.49 -28.27
C LEU A 545 6.84 -8.15 -29.38
N PHE A 546 8.14 -8.22 -29.09
CA PHE A 546 9.19 -7.95 -30.06
C PHE A 546 9.14 -8.94 -31.23
N ILE A 547 8.96 -10.24 -30.95
CA ILE A 547 8.81 -11.28 -31.97
C ILE A 547 7.48 -11.09 -32.73
N THR A 548 6.36 -10.89 -32.04
CA THR A 548 5.03 -10.68 -32.64
C THR A 548 5.06 -9.53 -33.65
N TYR A 549 5.51 -8.35 -33.21
CA TYR A 549 5.49 -7.16 -34.06
C TYR A 549 6.55 -7.20 -35.15
N SER A 550 7.70 -7.85 -34.91
CA SER A 550 8.67 -8.10 -35.98
C SER A 550 8.09 -9.02 -37.05
N ALA A 551 7.40 -10.10 -36.66
CA ALA A 551 6.74 -11.01 -37.59
C ALA A 551 5.64 -10.30 -38.39
N LEU A 552 4.79 -9.50 -37.72
CA LEU A 552 3.77 -8.67 -38.37
C LEU A 552 4.37 -7.74 -39.43
N LEU A 553 5.48 -7.06 -39.12
CA LEU A 553 6.15 -6.17 -40.09
C LEU A 553 6.78 -6.93 -41.25
N ILE A 554 7.30 -8.13 -41.01
CA ILE A 554 7.93 -8.95 -42.04
C ILE A 554 6.88 -9.52 -43.01
N VAL A 555 5.72 -9.93 -42.49
CA VAL A 555 4.65 -10.58 -43.26
C VAL A 555 3.70 -9.56 -43.88
N SER A 556 3.61 -8.35 -43.35
CA SER A 556 2.69 -7.33 -43.86
C SER A 556 2.99 -6.96 -45.31
N PRO A 557 1.99 -7.04 -46.22
CA PRO A 557 2.16 -6.69 -47.62
C PRO A 557 2.42 -5.20 -47.84
N SER A 558 2.15 -4.35 -46.84
CA SER A 558 2.38 -2.90 -46.92
C SER A 558 3.83 -2.48 -46.67
N VAL A 559 4.67 -3.38 -46.16
CA VAL A 559 6.07 -3.09 -45.77
C VAL A 559 6.99 -3.37 -46.94
N GLN A 560 7.93 -2.45 -47.23
CA GLN A 560 8.86 -2.66 -48.34
C GLN A 560 9.82 -3.82 -48.04
N ALA A 561 10.22 -4.58 -49.07
CA ALA A 561 11.13 -5.71 -48.92
C ALA A 561 12.47 -5.33 -48.25
N ARG A 562 12.91 -4.07 -48.41
CA ARG A 562 14.09 -3.51 -47.72
C ARG A 562 13.85 -3.35 -46.23
N GLU A 563 12.74 -2.74 -45.83
CA GLU A 563 12.37 -2.55 -44.43
C GLU A 563 12.16 -3.91 -43.74
N ALA A 564 11.53 -4.88 -44.42
CA ALA A 564 11.39 -6.23 -43.91
C ALA A 564 12.74 -6.96 -43.77
N ARG A 565 13.75 -6.64 -44.59
CA ARG A 565 15.12 -7.15 -44.40
C ARG A 565 15.78 -6.49 -43.19
N ASP A 566 15.64 -5.18 -43.04
CA ASP A 566 16.20 -4.42 -41.92
C ASP A 566 15.62 -4.89 -40.57
N VAL A 567 14.30 -5.18 -40.53
CA VAL A 567 13.63 -5.78 -39.36
C VAL A 567 14.15 -7.18 -39.07
N ARG A 568 14.38 -8.04 -40.09
CA ARG A 568 14.96 -9.38 -39.88
C ARG A 568 16.37 -9.29 -39.30
N THR A 569 17.21 -8.40 -39.79
CA THR A 569 18.55 -8.20 -39.24
C THR A 569 18.49 -7.69 -37.80
N PHE A 570 17.63 -6.70 -37.53
CA PHE A 570 17.47 -6.16 -36.19
C PHE A 570 16.96 -7.23 -35.19
N LEU A 571 15.94 -8.01 -35.58
CA LEU A 571 15.44 -9.13 -34.80
C LEU A 571 16.56 -10.15 -34.53
N ALA A 572 17.34 -10.52 -35.54
CA ALA A 572 18.43 -11.49 -35.39
C ALA A 572 19.53 -10.99 -34.45
N ASP A 573 19.94 -9.73 -34.58
CA ASP A 573 21.03 -9.14 -33.79
C ASP A 573 20.64 -9.01 -32.31
N GLU A 574 19.49 -8.40 -32.02
CA GLU A 574 19.02 -8.17 -30.66
C GLU A 574 18.70 -9.48 -29.93
N THR A 575 18.04 -10.43 -30.60
CA THR A 575 17.74 -11.74 -29.98
C THR A 575 18.99 -12.59 -29.80
N SER A 576 19.93 -12.58 -30.75
CA SER A 576 21.20 -13.28 -30.59
C SER A 576 22.01 -12.70 -29.44
N SER A 577 22.07 -11.37 -29.33
CA SER A 577 22.67 -10.68 -28.19
C SER A 577 22.01 -11.14 -26.89
N PHE A 578 20.69 -11.05 -26.80
CA PHE A 578 19.93 -11.46 -25.61
C PHE A 578 20.18 -12.93 -25.23
N PHE A 579 20.01 -13.87 -26.15
CA PHE A 579 20.14 -15.30 -25.87
C PHE A 579 21.57 -15.71 -25.51
N ASN A 580 22.58 -15.13 -26.14
CA ASN A 580 23.99 -15.40 -25.80
C ASN A 580 24.29 -14.98 -24.36
N HIS A 581 23.77 -13.83 -23.92
CA HIS A 581 23.96 -13.33 -22.56
C HIS A 581 23.06 -14.06 -21.53
N TRP A 582 21.83 -14.41 -21.89
CA TRP A 582 20.85 -15.04 -21.01
C TRP A 582 21.14 -16.54 -20.77
N ILE A 583 21.30 -17.31 -21.85
CA ILE A 583 21.52 -18.77 -21.78
C ILE A 583 22.90 -19.08 -21.17
N GLY A 584 23.92 -18.30 -21.52
CA GLY A 584 25.28 -18.45 -20.97
C GLY A 584 25.35 -18.25 -19.45
N ARG A 585 24.36 -17.58 -18.84
CA ARG A 585 24.29 -17.34 -17.39
C ARG A 585 23.50 -18.41 -16.62
N ARG A 586 22.61 -19.19 -17.26
CA ARG A 586 21.80 -20.24 -16.59
C ARG A 586 22.54 -21.58 -16.45
N THR A 587 23.43 -21.92 -17.38
CA THR A 587 24.11 -23.23 -17.43
C THR A 587 25.06 -23.50 -16.26
N VAL A 588 25.46 -22.47 -15.50
CA VAL A 588 26.35 -22.64 -14.33
C VAL A 588 25.59 -23.01 -13.04
N ALA A 589 24.27 -22.76 -12.97
CA ALA A 589 23.48 -23.01 -11.75
C ALA A 589 22.83 -24.39 -11.66
N VAL A 590 22.66 -25.09 -12.80
CA VAL A 590 21.91 -26.36 -12.86
C VAL A 590 22.81 -27.60 -12.81
N SER A 591 24.13 -27.47 -12.99
CA SER A 591 25.05 -28.62 -13.03
C SER A 591 25.57 -29.09 -11.66
N SER A 592 25.08 -28.57 -10.54
CA SER A 592 25.53 -29.03 -9.22
C SER A 592 24.46 -28.87 -8.13
N SER A 593 23.49 -29.80 -8.09
CA SER A 593 22.98 -30.46 -6.87
C SER A 593 21.56 -31.03 -7.12
N PRO A 594 21.29 -32.31 -6.79
CA PRO A 594 19.94 -32.86 -6.78
C PRO A 594 19.32 -32.69 -5.39
N LEU A 595 18.10 -32.15 -5.27
CA LEU A 595 17.04 -32.40 -4.24
C LEU A 595 15.90 -31.34 -4.35
N PRO A 596 14.69 -31.60 -3.80
CA PRO A 596 13.40 -31.58 -4.52
C PRO A 596 12.58 -30.30 -4.34
N PRO A 597 11.48 -30.11 -5.11
CA PRO A 597 10.69 -28.89 -5.11
C PRO A 597 9.64 -28.88 -3.99
N LEU A 598 9.52 -27.76 -3.28
CA LEU A 598 8.41 -27.48 -2.37
C LEU A 598 7.68 -26.20 -2.83
N SER A 599 6.46 -26.43 -3.29
CA SER A 599 5.28 -25.54 -3.27
C SER A 599 5.12 -24.48 -4.38
N PRO A 600 3.85 -24.19 -4.78
CA PRO A 600 3.50 -23.87 -6.16
C PRO A 600 3.05 -22.41 -6.39
N LYS A 601 3.00 -22.04 -7.69
CA LYS A 601 2.39 -20.85 -8.33
C LYS A 601 3.28 -19.61 -8.49
N LEU A 602 4.18 -19.70 -9.45
CA LEU A 602 4.36 -18.72 -10.53
C LEU A 602 4.55 -19.53 -11.82
N PRO A 603 4.02 -19.12 -12.99
CA PRO A 603 4.35 -19.80 -14.22
C PRO A 603 5.83 -19.54 -14.50
N MET A 604 6.68 -20.48 -14.09
CA MET A 604 8.00 -20.65 -14.65
C MET A 604 7.80 -21.13 -16.09
N SER A 605 7.57 -20.19 -17.01
CA SER A 605 7.64 -20.43 -18.46
C SER A 605 9.09 -20.73 -18.88
N ASP A 606 9.47 -21.98 -18.63
CA ASP A 606 9.97 -22.90 -19.65
C ASP A 606 11.20 -22.50 -20.48
N LEU A 607 12.33 -23.14 -20.16
CA LEU A 607 13.40 -23.38 -21.14
C LEU A 607 12.85 -23.89 -22.51
N PRO A 608 11.85 -24.80 -22.55
CA PRO A 608 11.15 -25.16 -23.80
C PRO A 608 10.58 -23.98 -24.58
N TYR A 609 10.03 -22.99 -23.89
CA TYR A 609 9.40 -21.82 -24.48
C TYR A 609 10.43 -20.88 -25.13
N PHE A 610 11.59 -20.68 -24.49
CA PHE A 610 12.70 -19.92 -25.10
C PHE A 610 13.36 -20.66 -26.27
N ILE A 611 13.44 -21.99 -26.21
CA ILE A 611 13.88 -22.81 -27.35
C ILE A 611 12.91 -22.63 -28.52
N LEU A 612 11.60 -22.63 -28.26
CA LEU A 612 10.58 -22.40 -29.26
C LEU A 612 10.68 -20.98 -29.85
N CYS A 613 10.85 -19.95 -29.02
CA CYS A 613 11.10 -18.58 -29.50
C CYS A 613 12.34 -18.51 -30.41
N ARG A 614 13.44 -19.18 -30.03
CA ARG A 614 14.67 -19.24 -30.84
C ARG A 614 14.45 -19.95 -32.18
N GLN A 615 13.67 -21.03 -32.20
CA GLN A 615 13.30 -21.74 -33.43
C GLN A 615 12.41 -20.87 -34.35
N VAL A 616 11.43 -20.18 -33.77
CA VAL A 616 10.56 -19.21 -34.45
C VAL A 616 11.39 -18.09 -35.09
N ILE A 617 12.30 -17.48 -34.32
CA ILE A 617 13.19 -16.42 -34.82
C ILE A 617 14.07 -16.95 -35.95
N SER A 618 14.64 -18.16 -35.81
CA SER A 618 15.44 -18.77 -36.86
C SER A 618 14.65 -18.96 -38.16
N SER A 619 13.37 -19.33 -38.06
CA SER A 619 12.46 -19.47 -39.21
C SER A 619 12.17 -18.10 -39.86
N LEU A 620 11.83 -17.09 -39.06
CA LEU A 620 11.53 -15.73 -39.53
C LEU A 620 12.74 -15.04 -40.21
N CYS A 621 13.94 -15.24 -39.66
CA CYS A 621 15.16 -14.63 -40.16
C CYS A 621 15.75 -15.37 -41.37
N ASN A 622 15.48 -16.67 -41.53
CA ASN A 622 16.00 -17.50 -42.63
C ASN A 622 14.88 -18.28 -43.34
N PRO A 623 14.01 -17.60 -44.12
CA PRO A 623 12.87 -18.25 -44.80
C PRO A 623 13.28 -19.30 -45.85
N ASN A 624 14.55 -19.32 -46.29
CA ASN A 624 15.07 -20.24 -47.31
C ASN A 624 15.63 -21.57 -46.74
N LYS A 625 15.43 -21.85 -45.44
CA LYS A 625 15.94 -23.06 -44.76
C LYS A 625 14.85 -24.06 -44.35
N SER A 626 13.60 -23.87 -44.77
CA SER A 626 12.50 -24.83 -44.55
C SER A 626 12.57 -25.98 -45.54
#